data_AF-A0AAV3RL65-F1
#
_entry.id   AF-A0AAV3RL65-F1
#
_cell.length_a   1.000
_cell.length_b   1.000
_cell.length_c   1.000
_cell.angle_alpha   90.00
_cell.angle_beta   90.00
_cell.angle_gamma   90.00
#
_symmetry.space_group_name_H-M   'P 1'
#
loop_
_entity.id
_entity.type
_entity.pdbx_description
1 polymer ?
#
loop_
_entity_poly.entity_id
_entity_poly.type
_entity_poly.pdbx_seq_one_letter_code
_entity_poly.pdbx_strand_id
1 'polypeptide(L)'
;MLVDTCNSVDLLYLSTFDKLRLPRSLIKPLHTVLTGFTGHTIQAVGEVTLDFTVGEGTKISTIRAHFTVVDLEDSSYNELIGRPILTTLHAIVSLVHLKMKFPTQVA
;
A
#
# COMPACT_ATOMS: atom_id res chain seq x y z
N MET A 1 -0.34 8.58 1.72
CA MET A 1 -1.25 7.43 1.75
C MET A 1 -2.59 7.75 1.13
N LEU A 2 -2.95 7.04 0.06
CA LEU A 2 -4.33 6.94 -0.41
C LEU A 2 -4.92 5.63 0.11
N VAL A 3 -6.15 5.66 0.63
CA VAL A 3 -6.89 4.45 1.03
C VAL A 3 -7.98 4.20 0.01
N ASP A 4 -7.93 3.05 -0.65
CA ASP A 4 -8.86 2.67 -1.72
C ASP A 4 -9.44 1.28 -1.44
N THR A 5 -10.67 1.25 -0.92
CA THR A 5 -11.40 0.01 -0.63
C THR A 5 -11.74 -0.81 -1.87
N CYS A 6 -11.66 -0.20 -3.06
CA CYS A 6 -11.97 -0.84 -4.33
C CYS A 6 -10.73 -1.46 -4.99
N ASN A 7 -9.52 -1.09 -4.57
CA ASN A 7 -8.30 -1.63 -5.15
C ASN A 7 -8.03 -3.06 -4.66
N SER A 8 -7.67 -3.96 -5.58
CA SER A 8 -7.41 -5.37 -5.29
C SER A 8 -5.98 -5.64 -4.80
N VAL A 9 -5.09 -4.68 -4.97
CA VAL A 9 -3.67 -4.75 -4.63
C VAL A 9 -3.27 -3.56 -3.75
N ASP A 10 -2.17 -3.67 -3.05
CA ASP A 10 -1.53 -2.53 -2.40
C ASP A 10 -0.39 -2.04 -3.30
N LEU A 11 -0.31 -0.73 -3.55
CA LEU A 11 0.70 -0.15 -4.44
C LEU A 11 1.71 0.66 -3.66
N LEU A 12 2.97 0.49 -4.04
CA LEU A 12 4.06 1.37 -3.62
C LEU A 12 4.70 1.97 -4.87
N TYR A 13 4.81 3.30 -4.91
CA TYR A 13 5.47 3.94 -6.03
C TYR A 13 6.99 3.76 -5.90
N LEU A 14 7.65 3.47 -7.02
CA LEU A 14 9.10 3.23 -7.05
C LEU A 14 9.86 4.45 -6.50
N SER A 15 9.41 5.66 -6.80
CA SER A 15 9.97 6.90 -6.26
C SER A 15 9.90 6.97 -4.73
N THR A 16 8.85 6.43 -4.11
CA THR A 16 8.75 6.30 -2.65
C THR A 16 9.71 5.25 -2.13
N PHE A 17 9.78 4.09 -2.77
CA PHE A 17 10.70 3.03 -2.40
C PHE A 17 12.16 3.53 -2.38
N ASP A 18 12.55 4.31 -3.40
CA ASP A 18 13.87 4.92 -3.47
C ASP A 18 14.09 5.98 -2.37
N LYS A 19 13.07 6.79 -2.04
CA LYS A 19 13.13 7.76 -0.93
C LYS A 19 13.28 7.09 0.44
N LEU A 20 12.73 5.88 0.61
CA LEU A 20 12.94 5.06 1.80
C LEU A 20 14.37 4.49 1.89
N ARG A 21 15.19 4.65 0.84
CA ARG A 21 16.58 4.19 0.76
C ARG A 21 16.74 2.69 1.00
N LEU A 22 15.73 1.92 0.62
CA LEU A 22 15.74 0.47 0.72
C LEU A 22 16.56 -0.14 -0.42
N PRO A 23 17.23 -1.28 -0.21
CA PRO A 23 17.92 -1.98 -1.29
C PRO A 23 16.92 -2.42 -2.36
N ARG A 24 17.13 -2.01 -3.63
CA ARG A 24 16.30 -2.45 -4.76
C ARG A 24 16.30 -3.98 -4.95
N SER A 25 17.28 -4.69 -4.40
CA SER A 25 17.31 -6.16 -4.35
C SER A 25 16.16 -6.78 -3.53
N LEU A 26 15.47 -5.99 -2.71
CA LEU A 26 14.25 -6.44 -2.02
C LEU A 26 13.05 -6.53 -2.96
N ILE A 27 13.07 -5.79 -4.07
CA ILE A 27 12.03 -5.85 -5.09
C ILE A 27 12.26 -7.12 -5.91
N LYS A 28 11.29 -8.03 -5.87
CA LYS A 28 11.30 -9.25 -6.66
C LYS A 28 10.60 -8.99 -7.99
N PRO A 29 11.13 -9.48 -9.13
CA PRO A 29 10.45 -9.35 -10.41
C PRO A 29 9.04 -9.93 -10.35
N LEU A 30 8.08 -9.16 -10.85
CA LEU A 30 6.67 -9.55 -10.95
C LEU A 30 6.17 -9.25 -12.36
N HIS A 31 5.83 -10.29 -13.12
CA HIS A 31 5.29 -10.15 -14.47
C HIS A 31 3.77 -9.97 -14.45
N THR A 32 3.30 -8.95 -13.75
CA THR A 32 1.88 -8.63 -13.63
C THR A 32 1.58 -7.29 -14.28
N VAL A 33 0.56 -7.27 -15.13
CA VAL A 33 -0.05 -6.03 -15.63
C VAL A 33 -1.22 -5.69 -14.73
N LEU A 34 -1.22 -4.48 -14.19
CA LEU A 34 -2.34 -3.95 -13.43
C LEU A 34 -3.26 -3.19 -14.38
N THR A 35 -4.54 -3.55 -14.40
CA THR A 35 -5.55 -2.91 -15.24
C THR A 35 -6.54 -2.17 -14.36
N GLY A 36 -6.62 -0.85 -14.54
CA GLY A 36 -7.59 -0.01 -13.87
C GLY A 36 -8.99 -0.11 -14.49
N PHE A 37 -9.98 0.45 -13.79
CA PHE A 37 -11.38 0.46 -14.24
C PHE A 37 -11.58 1.14 -15.60
N THR A 38 -10.75 2.13 -15.92
CA THR A 38 -10.75 2.85 -17.20
C THR A 38 -10.04 2.10 -18.33
N GLY A 39 -9.57 0.86 -18.08
CA GLY A 39 -8.82 0.05 -19.05
C GLY A 39 -7.36 0.45 -19.21
N HIS A 40 -6.91 1.49 -18.51
CA HIS A 40 -5.50 1.85 -18.46
C HIS A 40 -4.71 0.72 -17.79
N THR A 41 -3.57 0.39 -18.39
CA THR A 41 -2.72 -0.70 -17.94
C THR A 41 -1.37 -0.16 -17.50
N ILE A 42 -0.83 -0.74 -16.43
CA ILE A 42 0.47 -0.38 -15.86
C ILE A 42 1.22 -1.67 -15.61
N GLN A 43 2.44 -1.76 -16.13
CA GLN A 43 3.33 -2.89 -15.84
C GLN A 43 3.92 -2.72 -14.43
N ALA A 44 3.79 -3.74 -13.59
CA ALA A 44 4.47 -3.75 -12.31
C ALA A 44 5.99 -3.84 -12.52
N VAL A 45 6.75 -3.07 -11.75
CA VAL A 45 8.21 -3.19 -11.63
C VAL A 45 8.55 -4.50 -10.90
N GLY A 46 7.77 -4.81 -9.87
CA GLY A 46 7.99 -5.97 -9.03
C GLY A 46 7.04 -6.00 -7.84
N GLU A 47 7.37 -6.83 -6.87
CA GLU A 47 6.71 -6.89 -5.57
C GLU A 47 7.73 -6.79 -4.44
N VAL A 48 7.28 -6.28 -3.29
CA VAL A 48 8.10 -6.24 -2.08
C VAL A 48 7.22 -6.48 -0.85
N THR A 49 7.77 -7.16 0.15
CA THR A 49 7.17 -7.30 1.47
C THR A 49 7.91 -6.42 2.46
N LEU A 50 7.18 -5.52 3.14
CA LEU A 50 7.74 -4.58 4.11
C LEU A 50 6.96 -4.65 5.42
N ASP A 51 7.63 -4.36 6.53
CA ASP A 51 6.93 -4.08 7.77
C ASP A 51 6.26 -2.70 7.65
N PHE A 52 4.93 -2.68 7.73
CA PHE A 52 4.10 -1.50 7.56
C PHE A 52 3.42 -1.18 8.88
N THR A 53 3.77 -0.03 9.45
CA THR A 53 3.21 0.48 10.70
C THR A 53 2.21 1.58 10.41
N VAL A 54 1.01 1.47 10.98
CA VAL A 54 -0.05 2.47 10.88
C VAL A 54 -0.58 2.85 12.25
N GLY A 55 -0.93 4.12 12.41
CA GLY A 55 -1.45 4.69 13.66
C GLY A 55 -0.53 5.76 14.24
N GLU A 56 -0.83 6.19 15.47
CA GLU A 56 -0.10 7.26 16.16
C GLU A 56 -0.02 6.98 17.67
N GLY A 57 1.08 7.39 18.29
CA GLY A 57 1.31 7.24 19.73
C GLY A 57 1.30 5.77 20.15
N THR A 58 0.49 5.43 21.14
CA THR A 58 0.33 4.04 21.62
C THR A 58 -0.64 3.21 20.78
N LYS A 59 -1.36 3.84 19.83
CA LYS A 59 -2.39 3.18 19.01
C LYS A 59 -1.81 2.87 17.63
N ILE A 60 -0.83 1.97 17.60
CA ILE A 60 -0.20 1.52 16.37
C ILE A 60 -0.49 0.04 16.10
N SER A 61 -0.49 -0.33 14.83
CA SER A 61 -0.47 -1.72 14.38
C SER A 61 0.63 -1.88 13.34
N THR A 62 1.42 -2.94 13.44
CA THR A 62 2.46 -3.27 12.47
C THR A 62 2.14 -4.62 11.84
N ILE A 63 2.15 -4.66 10.51
CA ILE A 63 1.87 -5.86 9.72
C ILE A 63 2.99 -6.07 8.70
N ARG A 64 3.14 -7.30 8.22
CA ARG A 64 3.88 -7.56 6.98
C ARG A 64 2.96 -7.28 5.80
N ALA A 65 3.20 -6.17 5.12
CA ALA A 65 2.44 -5.74 3.97
C ALA A 65 3.14 -6.16 2.67
N HIS A 66 2.35 -6.66 1.73
CA HIS A 66 2.81 -7.01 0.38
C HIS A 66 2.42 -5.88 -0.57
N PHE A 67 3.40 -5.24 -1.20
CA PHE A 67 3.18 -4.16 -2.15
C PHE A 67 3.58 -4.61 -3.56
N THR A 68 2.74 -4.28 -4.53
CA THR A 68 3.14 -4.23 -5.93
C THR A 68 3.81 -2.88 -6.19
N VAL A 69 5.06 -2.92 -6.67
CA VAL A 69 5.82 -1.71 -6.99
C VAL A 69 5.53 -1.28 -8.42
N VAL A 70 5.18 -0.01 -8.60
CA VAL A 70 4.90 0.58 -9.91
C VAL A 70 5.77 1.81 -10.13
N ASP A 71 6.18 2.02 -11.38
CA ASP A 71 6.92 3.22 -11.79
C ASP A 71 5.99 4.11 -12.61
N LEU A 72 5.50 5.18 -11.98
CA LEU A 72 4.60 6.16 -12.56
C LEU A 72 5.06 7.54 -12.15
N GLU A 73 5.49 8.33 -13.13
CA GLU A 73 6.10 9.64 -12.91
C GLU A 73 5.08 10.68 -12.39
N ASP A 74 3.80 10.55 -12.75
CA ASP A 74 2.77 11.57 -12.47
C ASP A 74 1.92 11.32 -11.21
N SER A 75 2.33 10.40 -10.32
CA SER A 75 1.56 10.16 -9.10
C SER A 75 1.87 11.16 -7.98
N SER A 76 0.82 11.71 -7.39
CA SER A 76 0.90 12.55 -6.19
C SER A 76 0.94 11.76 -4.88
N TYR A 77 0.83 10.43 -4.94
CA TYR A 77 0.76 9.56 -3.77
C TYR A 77 2.02 8.74 -3.60
N ASN A 78 2.40 8.52 -2.34
CA ASN A 78 3.53 7.67 -2.01
C ASN A 78 3.19 6.16 -2.08
N GLU A 79 1.98 5.81 -1.66
CA GLU A 79 1.42 4.47 -1.62
C GLU A 79 -0.11 4.51 -1.71
N LEU A 80 -0.70 3.43 -2.21
CA LEU A 80 -2.14 3.18 -2.24
C LEU A 80 -2.43 1.89 -1.47
N ILE A 81 -3.27 2.01 -0.45
CA ILE A 81 -3.68 0.91 0.43
C ILE A 81 -5.02 0.37 -0.07
N GLY A 82 -4.96 -0.84 -0.61
CA GLY A 82 -6.09 -1.58 -1.14
C GLY A 82 -6.72 -2.52 -0.12
N ARG A 83 -7.58 -3.41 -0.63
CA ARG A 83 -8.25 -4.44 0.18
C ARG A 83 -7.30 -5.36 0.97
N PRO A 84 -6.13 -5.79 0.47
CA PRO A 84 -5.33 -6.76 1.21
C PRO A 84 -4.85 -6.20 2.56
N ILE A 85 -4.14 -5.07 2.59
CA ILE A 85 -3.75 -4.42 3.86
C ILE A 85 -4.97 -4.06 4.72
N LEU A 86 -6.04 -3.50 4.14
CA LEU A 86 -7.24 -3.15 4.90
C LEU A 86 -7.87 -4.36 5.60
N THR A 87 -7.89 -5.50 4.91
CA THR A 87 -8.43 -6.75 5.45
C THR A 87 -7.53 -7.29 6.55
N THR A 88 -6.21 -7.29 6.35
CA THR A 88 -5.23 -7.74 7.36
C THR A 88 -5.31 -6.89 8.63
N LEU A 89 -5.55 -5.59 8.50
CA LEU A 89 -5.72 -4.68 9.63
C LEU A 89 -7.10 -4.79 10.31
N HIS A 90 -8.05 -5.56 9.75
CA HIS A 90 -9.46 -5.50 10.14
C HIS A 90 -9.99 -4.06 10.15
N ALA A 91 -9.59 -3.29 9.14
CA ALA A 91 -9.83 -1.87 9.09
C ALA A 91 -11.29 -1.55 8.71
N ILE A 92 -11.86 -0.56 9.39
CA ILE A 92 -13.14 0.07 9.06
C ILE A 92 -12.83 1.46 8.52
N VAL A 93 -13.17 1.69 7.25
CA VAL A 93 -13.02 2.98 6.59
C VAL A 93 -14.34 3.74 6.66
N SER A 94 -14.32 4.94 7.22
CA SER A 94 -15.46 5.85 7.26
C SER A 94 -15.22 7.00 6.31
N LEU A 95 -15.84 6.94 5.13
CA LEU A 95 -15.74 8.00 4.12
C LEU A 95 -16.31 9.34 4.60
N VAL A 96 -17.38 9.29 5.41
CA VAL A 96 -18.00 10.50 6.00
C VAL A 96 -17.03 11.28 6.88
N HIS A 97 -16.14 10.58 7.60
CA HIS A 97 -15.19 11.20 8.52
C HIS A 97 -13.77 11.28 7.94
N LEU A 98 -13.54 10.68 6.78
CA LEU A 98 -12.21 10.42 6.20
C LEU A 98 -11.26 9.79 7.22
N LYS A 99 -11.77 8.80 7.98
CA LYS A 99 -11.01 8.09 9.01
C LYS A 99 -10.99 6.59 8.77
N MET A 100 -9.88 5.98 9.13
CA MET A 100 -9.73 4.54 9.23
C MET A 100 -9.60 4.16 10.70
N LYS A 101 -10.33 3.14 11.14
CA LYS A 101 -10.21 2.53 12.47
C LYS A 101 -9.74 1.09 12.31
N PHE A 102 -8.86 0.64 13.19
CA PHE A 102 -8.36 -0.73 13.22
C PHE A 102 -8.09 -1.12 14.67
N PRO A 103 -8.19 -2.41 15.02
CA PRO A 103 -7.77 -2.88 16.33
C PRO A 103 -6.28 -2.61 16.55
N THR A 104 -5.94 -2.21 17.77
CA THR A 104 -4.55 -2.09 18.23
C THR A 104 -4.39 -2.99 19.45
N GLN A 105 -3.16 -3.45 19.73
CA GLN A 105 -2.95 -4.21 20.95
C GLN A 105 -3.33 -3.33 22.15
N VAL A 106 -4.15 -3.88 23.05
CA VAL A 106 -4.46 -3.20 24.30
C VAL A 106 -3.18 -3.21 25.11
N ALA A 107 -2.74 -2.03 25.55
CA ALA A 107 -1.62 -1.88 26.46
C ALA A 107 -1.88 -2.59 27.80
#